data_AF-A0A354SI18-F1
#
_entry.id   AF-A0A354SI18-F1
#
_cell.length_a   1.000
_cell.length_b   1.000
_cell.length_c   1.000
_cell.angle_alpha   90.00
_cell.angle_beta   90.00
_cell.angle_gamma   90.00
#
_symmetry.space_group_name_H-M   'P 1'
#
loop_
_entity.id
_entity.type
_entity.pdbx_description
1 polymer ?
#
loop_
_entity_poly.entity_id
_entity_poly.type
_entity_poly.pdbx_seq_one_letter_code
_entity_poly.pdbx_strand_id
1 'polypeptide(L)' 'MAEAYGLDRRIEQYKGKRPIGFYRWDMDCLIDVLSMALDESKEYPDQNSSGYLALKNLYERLKSEYERNFGE' A
#
# COMPACT_ATOMS: atom_id res chain seq x y z
N MET A 1 7.12 11.18 -7.68
CA MET A 1 6.40 10.95 -6.42
C MET A 1 6.77 12.07 -5.47
N ALA A 2 5.79 12.75 -4.88
CA ALA A 2 6.04 13.64 -3.75
C ALA A 2 6.34 12.76 -2.52
N GLU A 3 7.43 13.03 -1.81
CA GLU A 3 7.79 12.29 -0.60
C GLU A 3 6.64 12.40 0.42
N ALA A 4 6.11 11.26 0.89
CA ALA A 4 5.07 11.23 1.92
C ALA A 4 5.68 11.42 3.33
N TYR A 5 6.27 12.59 3.56
CA TYR A 5 6.84 12.99 4.85
C TYR A 5 7.69 11.88 5.53
N GLY A 6 8.62 11.27 4.79
CA GLY A 6 9.49 10.21 5.32
C GLY A 6 8.83 8.83 5.49
N LEU A 7 7.72 8.55 4.80
CA LEU A 7 7.08 7.23 4.75
C LEU A 7 8.06 6.12 4.37
N ASP A 8 8.84 6.31 3.30
CA ASP A 8 9.80 5.32 2.80
C ASP A 8 10.79 4.92 3.91
N ARG A 9 11.32 5.90 4.64
CA ARG A 9 12.24 5.68 5.75
C ARG A 9 11.57 4.94 6.91
N ARG A 10 10.31 5.23 7.22
CA ARG A 10 9.56 4.50 8.26
C ARG A 10 9.33 3.04 7.87
N ILE A 11 9.01 2.78 6.61
CA ILE A 11 8.83 1.42 6.07
C ILE A 11 10.17 0.67 6.07
N GLU A 12 11.25 1.29 5.60
CA GLU A 12 12.59 0.69 5.60
C GLU A 12 13.05 0.30 7.02
N GLN A 13 12.72 1.12 8.01
CA GLN A 13 13.06 0.87 9.42
C GLN A 13 12.09 -0.10 10.13
N TYR A 14 11.00 -0.52 9.47
CA TYR A 14 9.98 -1.38 10.07
C TYR A 14 10.49 -2.81 10.23
N LYS A 15 10.65 -3.25 11.49
CA LYS A 15 11.12 -4.60 11.85
C LYS A 15 10.01 -5.55 12.31
N GLY A 16 8.74 -5.16 12.16
CA GLY A 16 7.59 -5.97 12.64
C GLY A 16 7.45 -6.08 14.16
N LYS A 17 8.31 -5.44 14.96
CA LYS A 17 8.29 -5.52 16.43
C LYS A 17 7.26 -4.58 17.09
N ARG A 18 6.87 -3.52 16.39
CA ARG A 18 5.87 -2.53 16.81
C ARG A 18 5.00 -2.18 15.61
N PRO A 19 3.70 -1.88 15.76
CA PRO A 19 2.87 -1.40 14.65
C PRO A 19 3.47 -0.15 14.00
N ILE A 20 3.34 -0.04 12.68
CA ILE A 20 3.65 1.19 11.95
C ILE A 20 2.37 2.03 11.90
N GLY A 21 2.49 3.30 12.29
CA GLY A 21 1.39 4.26 12.17
C GLY A 21 1.44 4.94 10.81
N PHE A 22 0.28 5.06 10.15
CA PHE A 22 0.12 5.77 8.90
C PHE A 22 -0.77 7.00 9.10
N TYR A 23 -0.34 8.13 8.56
CA TYR A 23 -1.18 9.30 8.39
C TYR A 23 -2.10 9.09 7.18
N ARG A 24 -3.17 9.89 7.08
CA ARG A 24 -4.09 9.84 5.93
C ARG A 24 -3.35 9.94 4.60
N TRP A 25 -2.44 10.91 4.47
CA TRP A 25 -1.61 11.10 3.28
C TRP A 25 -0.69 9.90 2.97
N ASP A 26 -0.19 9.20 3.99
CA ASP A 26 0.59 7.99 3.79
C ASP A 26 -0.28 6.90 3.14
N MET A 27 -1.50 6.74 3.62
CA MET A 27 -2.45 5.77 3.09
C MET A 27 -2.87 6.13 1.67
N ASP A 28 -3.19 7.39 1.40
CA ASP A 28 -3.52 7.88 0.04
C ASP A 28 -2.38 7.51 -0.94
N CYS A 29 -1.13 7.84 -0.58
CA CYS A 29 0.04 7.53 -1.39
C CYS A 29 0.24 6.02 -1.61
N LEU A 30 0.08 5.20 -0.55
CA LEU A 30 0.24 3.75 -0.65
C LEU A 30 -0.84 3.13 -1.54
N ILE A 31 -2.10 3.53 -1.37
CA ILE A 31 -3.23 3.01 -2.13
C ILE A 31 -3.07 3.34 -3.62
N ASP A 32 -2.71 4.58 -3.95
CA ASP A 32 -2.52 5.00 -5.35
C ASP A 32 -1.37 4.23 -6.02
N VAL A 33 -0.21 4.13 -5.36
CA VAL A 33 0.95 3.42 -5.91
C VAL A 33 0.65 1.93 -6.09
N LEU A 34 -0.04 1.31 -5.12
CA LEU A 34 -0.43 -0.09 -5.23
C LEU A 34 -1.44 -0.32 -6.36
N SER A 35 -2.40 0.57 -6.55
CA SER A 35 -3.34 0.49 -7.68
C SER A 35 -2.60 0.56 -9.01
N MET A 36 -1.68 1.52 -9.16
CA MET A 36 -0.87 1.66 -10.36
C MET A 36 -0.02 0.42 -10.64
N ALA A 37 0.61 -0.14 -9.60
CA ALA A 37 1.44 -1.34 -9.71
C ALA A 37 0.61 -2.58 -10.10
N LEU A 38 -0.60 -2.73 -9.55
CA LEU A 38 -1.49 -3.85 -9.88
C LEU A 38 -2.07 -3.76 -11.30
N ASP A 39 -2.23 -2.55 -11.84
CA ASP A 39 -2.70 -2.32 -13.21
C ASP A 39 -1.59 -2.49 -14.26
N GLU A 40 -0.32 -2.52 -13.85
CA GLU A 40 0.82 -2.67 -14.76
C GLU A 40 1.01 -4.12 -15.23
N SER A 41 0.43 -4.45 -16.38
CA SER A 41 0.54 -5.77 -17.03
C SER A 41 1.98 -6.24 -17.31
N LYS A 42 2.97 -5.34 -17.34
CA LYS A 42 4.39 -5.71 -17.48
C LYS A 42 4.97 -6.28 -16.20
N GLU A 43 4.57 -5.75 -15.05
CA GLU A 43 5.03 -6.18 -13.73
C GLU A 43 4.29 -7.45 -13.31
N TYR A 44 2.97 -7.51 -13.60
CA TYR A 44 2.13 -8.66 -13.32
C TYR A 44 1.41 -9.17 -14.57
N PRO A 45 2.13 -9.86 -15.48
CA PRO A 45 1.50 -10.50 -16.64
C PRO A 45 0.59 -11.67 -16.22
N ASP A 46 0.88 -12.31 -15.09
CA ASP A 46 0.03 -13.33 -14.47
C ASP A 46 -0.57 -12.82 -13.14
N GLN A 47 -1.87 -12.55 -13.18
CA GLN A 47 -2.66 -12.12 -12.03
C GLN A 47 -3.02 -13.28 -11.08
N ASN A 48 -2.64 -14.51 -11.39
CA ASN A 48 -2.75 -15.64 -10.46
C ASN A 48 -1.43 -15.92 -9.73
N SER A 49 -0.37 -15.16 -10.03
CA SER A 49 0.88 -15.28 -9.33
C SER A 49 0.71 -14.96 -7.84
N SER A 50 1.44 -15.69 -6.99
CA SER A 50 1.40 -15.47 -5.55
C SER A 50 1.78 -14.04 -5.15
N GLY A 51 2.69 -13.41 -5.91
CA GLY A 51 3.09 -12.01 -5.73
C GLY A 51 1.94 -11.03 -6.01
N TYR A 52 1.26 -11.19 -7.16
CA TYR A 52 0.10 -10.34 -7.48
C TYR A 52 -1.00 -10.49 -6.43
N LEU A 53 -1.34 -11.73 -6.05
CA LEU A 53 -2.39 -11.99 -5.07
C LEU A 53 -2.04 -11.41 -3.70
N ALA A 54 -0.78 -11.52 -3.26
CA ALA A 54 -0.32 -10.92 -2.01
C ALA A 54 -0.44 -9.40 -2.03
N LEU A 55 -0.03 -8.75 -3.14
CA LEU A 55 -0.09 -7.30 -3.28
C LEU A 55 -1.54 -6.80 -3.37
N LYS A 56 -2.40 -7.51 -4.12
CA LYS A 56 -3.83 -7.23 -4.22
C LYS A 56 -4.52 -7.33 -2.86
N ASN A 57 -4.23 -8.39 -2.09
CA ASN A 57 -4.76 -8.53 -0.75
C ASN A 57 -4.31 -7.39 0.19
N LEU A 58 -3.07 -6.91 0.05
CA LEU A 58 -2.59 -5.75 0.79
C LEU A 58 -3.33 -4.47 0.39
N TYR A 59 -3.49 -4.21 -0.91
CA TYR A 59 -4.23 -3.07 -1.44
C TYR A 59 -5.66 -3.01 -0.91
N GLU A 60 -6.42 -4.11 -1.04
CA GLU A 60 -7.81 -4.19 -0.56
C GLU A 60 -7.91 -3.95 0.95
N ARG A 61 -6.95 -4.49 1.72
CA ARG A 61 -6.90 -4.29 3.16
C ARG A 61 -6.64 -2.83 3.53
N LEU A 62 -5.68 -2.18 2.88
CA LEU A 62 -5.37 -0.77 3.13
C LEU A 62 -6.55 0.13 2.76
N LYS A 63 -7.22 -0.15 1.63
CA LYS A 63 -8.43 0.56 1.22
C LYS A 63 -9.57 0.40 2.23
N SER A 64 -9.80 -0.81 2.73
CA SER A 64 -10.81 -1.05 3.77
C SER A 64 -10.52 -0.30 5.07
N GLU A 65 -9.25 -0.27 5.51
CA GLU A 65 -8.85 0.50 6.68
C GLU A 65 -8.96 2.02 6.43
N TYR A 66 -8.67 2.48 5.22
CA TYR A 66 -8.86 3.89 4.86
C TYR A 66 -10.31 4.31 5.00
N GLU A 67 -11.23 3.61 4.32
CA GLU A 67 -12.66 3.91 4.37
C GLU A 67 -13.20 3.83 5.80
N ARG A 68 -12.75 2.84 6.59
CA ARG A 68 -13.18 2.69 7.98
C ARG A 68 -12.79 3.87 8.88
N ASN A 69 -11.63 4.49 8.64
CA ASN A 69 -11.08 5.54 9.51
C ASN A 69 -11.27 6.96 8.94
N PHE A 70 -11.45 7.10 7.63
CA PHE A 70 -11.48 8.38 6.92
C PHE A 70 -12.64 8.52 5.92
N GLY A 71 -13.41 7.45 5.67
CA GLY A 71 -14.66 7.52 4.92
C GLY A 71 -15.73 8.29 5.70
N GLU A 72 -16.58 9.01 4.99
CA GLU A 72 -17.69 9.79 5.57
C GLU A 72 -18.79 8.91 6.18
#